data_AF-A0A1E3WEB8-F1
#
_entry.id   AF-A0A1E3WEB8-F1
#
_cell.length_a   1.000
_cell.length_b   1.000
_cell.length_c   1.000
_cell.angle_alpha   90.00
_cell.angle_beta   90.00
_cell.angle_gamma   90.00
#
_symmetry.space_group_name_H-M   'P 1'
#
loop_
_entity.id
_entity.type
_entity.pdbx_description
1 polymer ?
#
loop_
_entity_poly.entity_id
_entity_poly.type
_entity_poly.pdbx_seq_one_letter_code
_entity_poly.pdbx_strand_id
1 'polypeptide(L)'
;MSTKPYRPPEQSKAGQIFDSVFLLALVYVVLFAPLVLGLTGGGTTTKTVEQPTWEALGQNETMAAQWEKLGYTPESAAEIITTRFDYSINPLALIITALVIFGYFFFVIRFSDREYREVIDERFGRKK
;
A
#
# COMPACT_ATOMS: atom_id res chain seq x y z
N MET A 1 -27.50 25.81 31.48
CA MET A 1 -26.15 25.22 31.40
C MET A 1 -26.07 24.07 32.40
N SER A 2 -25.99 22.82 31.93
CA SER A 2 -25.62 21.70 32.80
C SER A 2 -24.09 21.67 32.87
N THR A 3 -23.54 22.14 33.97
CA THR A 3 -22.10 22.32 34.22
C THR A 3 -21.40 21.04 34.68
N LYS A 4 -21.96 19.86 34.38
CA LYS A 4 -21.31 18.60 34.76
C LYS A 4 -20.26 18.23 33.70
N PRO A 5 -18.96 18.21 34.05
CA PRO A 5 -17.92 17.79 33.12
C PRO A 5 -18.18 16.34 32.70
N TYR A 6 -18.18 16.09 31.40
CA TYR A 6 -18.28 14.74 30.85
C TYR A 6 -17.17 13.87 31.45
N ARG A 7 -17.57 12.73 32.03
CA ARG A 7 -16.64 11.69 32.47
C ARG A 7 -16.73 10.54 31.47
N PRO A 8 -15.68 10.29 30.68
CA PRO A 8 -15.68 9.16 29.76
C PRO A 8 -15.78 7.83 30.51
N PRO A 9 -16.37 6.80 29.91
CA PRO A 9 -16.37 5.46 30.48
C PRO A 9 -14.93 4.92 30.51
N GLU A 10 -14.53 4.35 31.65
CA GLU A 10 -13.23 3.69 31.79
C GLU A 10 -13.30 2.27 31.20
N GLN A 11 -12.47 2.00 30.19
CA GLN A 11 -12.38 0.68 29.58
C GLN A 11 -11.64 -0.29 30.52
N SER A 12 -12.09 -1.55 30.57
CA SER A 12 -11.39 -2.57 31.36
C SER A 12 -10.01 -2.87 30.76
N LYS A 13 -9.01 -3.13 31.63
CA LYS A 13 -7.65 -3.47 31.20
C LYS A 13 -7.61 -4.70 30.29
N ALA A 14 -8.46 -5.69 30.57
CA ALA A 14 -8.58 -6.90 29.75
C ALA A 14 -9.13 -6.57 28.34
N GLY A 15 -10.15 -5.72 28.25
CA GLY A 15 -10.71 -5.27 26.97
C GLY A 15 -9.69 -4.50 26.13
N GLN A 16 -8.90 -3.63 26.76
CA GLN A 16 -7.85 -2.87 26.08
C GLN A 16 -6.74 -3.77 25.51
N ILE A 17 -6.34 -4.81 26.25
CA ILE A 17 -5.33 -5.77 25.78
C ILE A 17 -5.86 -6.56 24.57
N PHE A 18 -7.10 -7.05 24.66
CA PHE A 18 -7.71 -7.76 23.53
C PHE A 18 -7.80 -6.88 22.29
N ASP A 19 -8.31 -5.65 22.43
CA ASP A 19 -8.43 -4.69 21.34
C ASP A 19 -7.07 -4.41 20.67
N SER A 20 -6.03 -4.21 21.49
CA SER A 20 -4.67 -3.96 20.99
C SER A 20 -4.10 -5.16 20.22
N VAL A 21 -4.28 -6.37 20.74
CA VAL A 21 -3.82 -7.61 20.06
C VAL A 21 -4.62 -7.85 18.79
N PHE A 22 -5.92 -7.60 18.81
CA PHE A 22 -6.79 -7.75 17.65
C PHE A 22 -6.42 -6.76 16.54
N LEU A 23 -6.22 -5.49 16.87
CA LEU A 23 -5.72 -4.49 15.94
C LEU A 23 -4.35 -4.86 15.38
N LEU A 24 -3.42 -5.36 16.21
CA LEU A 24 -2.12 -5.83 15.74
C LEU A 24 -2.25 -6.97 14.74
N ALA A 25 -3.13 -7.94 15.01
CA ALA A 25 -3.42 -9.04 14.10
C ALA A 25 -4.02 -8.54 12.77
N LEU A 26 -4.97 -7.60 12.82
CA LEU A 26 -5.54 -6.99 11.61
C LEU A 26 -4.49 -6.24 10.79
N VAL A 27 -3.61 -5.47 11.42
CA VAL A 27 -2.50 -4.80 10.73
C VAL A 27 -1.60 -5.82 10.07
N TYR A 28 -1.25 -6.90 10.76
CA TYR A 28 -0.43 -7.97 10.19
C TYR A 28 -1.12 -8.60 8.97
N VAL A 29 -2.41 -8.92 9.07
CA VAL A 29 -3.20 -9.46 7.93
C VAL A 29 -3.23 -8.47 6.78
N VAL A 30 -3.49 -7.19 7.01
CA VAL A 30 -3.56 -6.17 5.95
C VAL A 30 -2.21 -6.00 5.24
N LEU A 31 -1.10 -6.07 5.98
CA LEU A 31 0.24 -5.95 5.40
C LEU A 31 0.68 -7.22 4.64
N PHE A 32 0.36 -8.41 5.16
CA PHE A 32 0.82 -9.68 4.58
C PHE A 32 -0.15 -10.30 3.57
N ALA A 33 -1.45 -10.00 3.63
CA ALA A 33 -2.42 -10.60 2.71
C ALA A 33 -2.09 -10.30 1.24
N PRO A 34 -1.72 -9.07 0.83
CA PRO A 34 -1.31 -8.81 -0.54
C PRO A 34 -0.09 -9.66 -0.94
N LEU A 35 0.86 -9.87 -0.03
CA LEU A 35 2.08 -10.64 -0.30
C LEU A 35 1.76 -12.12 -0.49
N VAL A 36 1.02 -12.71 0.44
CA VAL A 36 0.65 -14.14 0.42
C VAL A 36 -0.25 -14.47 -0.77
N LEU A 37 -1.11 -13.55 -1.18
CA LEU A 37 -1.99 -13.71 -2.35
C LEU A 37 -1.29 -13.39 -3.68
N GLY A 38 -0.01 -13.02 -3.66
CA GLY A 38 0.73 -12.65 -4.88
C GLY A 38 0.25 -11.34 -5.52
N LEU A 39 -0.43 -10.49 -4.77
CA LEU A 39 -0.93 -9.18 -5.20
C LEU A 39 0.12 -8.06 -5.09
N THR A 40 1.32 -8.35 -4.54
CA THR A 40 2.40 -7.38 -4.33
C THR A 40 3.36 -7.22 -5.50
N GLY A 41 3.10 -7.86 -6.64
CA GLY A 41 3.93 -7.69 -7.83
C GLY A 41 3.45 -6.51 -8.66
N GLY A 42 4.22 -5.42 -8.72
CA GLY A 42 4.31 -4.71 -10.00
C GLY A 42 4.79 -5.74 -11.00
N GLY A 43 3.97 -6.10 -11.99
CA GLY A 43 4.27 -7.19 -12.91
C GLY A 43 5.70 -7.03 -13.44
N THR A 44 6.46 -8.12 -13.53
CA THR A 44 7.76 -8.07 -14.19
C THR A 44 7.63 -8.59 -15.60
N THR A 45 8.40 -8.00 -16.51
CA THR A 45 8.57 -8.50 -17.88
C THR A 45 10.02 -8.90 -18.06
N THR A 46 10.23 -10.10 -18.60
CA THR A 46 11.56 -10.65 -18.86
C THR A 46 11.72 -10.82 -20.36
N LYS A 47 12.74 -10.16 -20.92
CA LYS A 47 13.09 -10.32 -22.33
C LYS A 47 14.13 -11.42 -22.50
N THR A 48 13.72 -12.54 -23.09
CA THR A 48 14.66 -13.63 -23.41
C THR A 48 15.63 -13.21 -24.51
N VAL A 49 16.92 -13.43 -24.28
CA VAL A 49 17.99 -13.24 -25.27
C VAL A 49 18.58 -14.61 -25.57
N GLU A 50 18.42 -15.10 -26.80
CA GLU A 50 18.79 -16.49 -27.16
C GLU A 50 20.31 -16.75 -27.11
N GLN A 51 21.12 -15.72 -27.34
CA GLN A 51 22.58 -15.78 -27.25
C GLN A 51 23.07 -14.61 -26.40
N PRO A 52 23.00 -14.73 -25.07
CA PRO A 52 23.37 -13.65 -24.18
C PRO A 52 24.88 -13.42 -24.23
N THR A 53 25.29 -12.25 -24.73
CA THR A 53 26.63 -11.71 -24.53
C THR A 53 26.54 -10.49 -23.62
N TRP A 54 27.64 -10.07 -23.00
CA TRP A 54 27.63 -8.86 -22.17
C TRP A 54 27.11 -7.64 -22.95
N GLU A 55 27.51 -7.51 -24.22
CA GLU A 55 27.03 -6.48 -25.11
C GLU A 55 25.53 -6.61 -25.42
N ALA A 56 25.02 -7.82 -25.71
CA ALA A 56 23.60 -8.06 -25.97
C ALA A 56 22.72 -7.79 -24.73
N LEU A 57 23.29 -7.93 -23.54
CA LEU A 57 22.66 -7.58 -22.25
C LEU A 57 22.82 -6.09 -21.89
N GLY A 58 23.38 -5.28 -22.79
CA GLY A 58 23.61 -3.85 -22.59
C GLY A 58 24.63 -3.53 -21.51
N GLN A 59 25.52 -4.48 -21.17
CA GLN A 59 26.59 -4.30 -20.20
C GLN A 59 27.86 -3.84 -20.92
N ASN A 60 28.52 -2.82 -20.39
CA ASN A 60 29.87 -2.46 -20.81
C ASN A 60 30.93 -3.28 -20.03
N GLU A 61 32.21 -3.15 -20.40
CA GLU A 61 33.31 -3.90 -19.78
C GLU A 61 33.36 -3.74 -18.24
N THR A 62 33.13 -2.53 -17.74
CA THR A 62 33.16 -2.26 -16.29
C THR A 62 32.02 -2.94 -15.54
N MET A 63 30.83 -3.05 -16.16
CA MET A 63 29.67 -3.73 -15.59
C MET A 63 29.84 -5.25 -15.63
N ALA A 64 30.27 -5.78 -16.78
CA ALA A 64 30.57 -7.20 -16.96
C ALA A 64 31.58 -7.70 -15.91
N ALA A 65 32.66 -6.94 -15.67
CA ALA A 65 33.65 -7.27 -14.65
C ALA A 65 33.08 -7.37 -13.23
N GLN A 66 31.99 -6.66 -12.89
CA GLN A 66 31.33 -6.82 -11.59
C GLN A 66 30.51 -8.11 -11.53
N TRP A 67 29.80 -8.46 -12.60
CA TRP A 67 29.06 -9.72 -12.68
C TRP A 67 30.00 -10.93 -12.60
N GLU A 68 31.14 -10.88 -13.29
CA GLU A 68 32.14 -11.92 -13.25
C GLU A 68 32.77 -12.09 -11.85
N LYS A 69 33.02 -10.98 -11.13
CA LYS A 69 33.46 -11.03 -9.72
C LYS A 69 32.44 -11.69 -8.79
N LEU A 70 31.16 -11.57 -9.12
CA LEU A 70 30.06 -12.24 -8.42
C LEU A 70 29.86 -13.69 -8.88
N GLY A 71 30.66 -14.17 -9.85
CA GLY A 71 30.62 -15.54 -10.37
C GLY A 71 29.56 -15.77 -11.44
N TYR A 72 29.01 -14.72 -12.04
CA TYR A 72 28.02 -14.83 -13.11
C TYR A 72 28.65 -14.84 -14.50
N THR A 73 28.01 -15.54 -15.43
CA THR A 73 28.27 -15.50 -16.87
C THR A 73 27.14 -14.74 -17.55
N PRO A 74 27.26 -14.35 -18.84
CA PRO A 74 26.14 -13.75 -19.57
C PRO A 74 24.87 -14.59 -19.49
N GLU A 75 24.97 -15.92 -19.55
CA GLU A 75 23.83 -16.83 -19.49
C GLU A 75 23.14 -16.80 -18.13
N SER A 76 23.91 -16.85 -17.03
CA SER A 76 23.33 -16.85 -15.68
C SER A 76 22.88 -15.47 -15.20
N ALA A 77 23.46 -14.40 -15.74
CA ALA A 77 23.05 -13.04 -15.46
C ALA A 77 21.88 -12.57 -16.35
N ALA A 78 21.64 -13.22 -17.49
CA ALA A 78 20.67 -12.77 -18.49
C ALA A 78 19.29 -12.50 -17.90
N GLU A 79 18.73 -13.43 -17.13
CA GLU A 79 17.40 -13.27 -16.55
C GLU A 79 17.36 -12.14 -15.51
N ILE A 80 18.41 -12.02 -14.68
CA ILE A 80 18.53 -10.96 -13.66
C ILE A 80 18.61 -9.58 -14.33
N ILE A 81 19.38 -9.50 -15.43
CA ILE A 81 19.57 -8.27 -16.18
C ILE A 81 18.37 -7.97 -17.08
N THR A 82 17.57 -8.93 -17.52
CA THR A 82 16.47 -8.68 -18.46
C THR A 82 15.10 -8.60 -17.81
N THR A 83 14.98 -9.08 -16.56
CA THR A 83 13.77 -8.90 -15.75
C THR A 83 13.66 -7.43 -15.32
N ARG A 84 12.56 -6.79 -15.70
CA ARG A 84 12.26 -5.39 -15.43
C ARG A 84 10.85 -5.24 -14.89
N PHE A 85 10.60 -4.17 -14.14
CA PHE A 85 9.24 -3.78 -13.79
C PHE A 85 8.46 -3.42 -15.06
N ASP A 86 7.23 -3.89 -15.14
CA ASP A 86 6.24 -3.51 -16.13
C ASP A 86 5.60 -2.20 -15.70
N TYR A 87 5.92 -1.13 -16.43
CA TYR A 87 5.36 0.21 -16.22
C TYR A 87 4.09 0.44 -17.05
N SER A 88 3.50 -0.62 -17.62
CA SER A 88 2.24 -0.52 -18.35
C SER A 88 1.12 -0.12 -17.39
N ILE A 89 0.48 1.01 -17.69
CA ILE A 89 -0.67 1.49 -16.91
C ILE A 89 -1.93 0.87 -17.50
N ASN A 90 -2.66 0.10 -16.69
CA ASN A 90 -4.00 -0.34 -17.05
C ASN A 90 -5.00 0.82 -16.83
N PRO A 91 -5.59 1.40 -17.90
CA PRO A 91 -6.47 2.57 -17.76
C PRO A 91 -7.74 2.28 -16.96
N LEU A 92 -8.27 1.05 -17.06
CA LEU A 92 -9.46 0.65 -16.32
C LEU A 92 -9.17 0.57 -14.81
N ALA A 93 -8.06 -0.07 -14.42
CA ALA A 93 -7.63 -0.13 -13.02
C ALA A 93 -7.36 1.27 -12.44
N LEU A 94 -6.79 2.17 -13.25
CA LEU A 94 -6.57 3.57 -12.89
C LEU A 94 -7.90 4.30 -12.63
N ILE A 95 -8.88 4.17 -13.52
CA ILE A 95 -10.21 4.78 -13.36
C ILE A 95 -10.91 4.22 -12.12
N ILE A 96 -10.88 2.90 -11.91
CA ILE A 96 -11.48 2.28 -10.72
C ILE A 96 -10.83 2.83 -9.45
N THR A 97 -9.50 2.90 -9.41
CA THR A 97 -8.77 3.47 -8.26
C THR A 97 -9.19 4.91 -8.00
N ALA A 98 -9.28 5.74 -9.05
CA ALA A 98 -9.73 7.12 -8.92
C ALA A 98 -11.16 7.20 -8.37
N LEU A 99 -12.09 6.38 -8.89
CA LEU A 99 -13.47 6.33 -8.42
C LEU A 99 -13.57 5.91 -6.95
N VAL A 100 -12.78 4.93 -6.52
CA VAL A 100 -12.74 4.50 -5.12
C VAL A 100 -12.26 5.64 -4.21
N ILE A 101 -11.18 6.33 -4.60
CA ILE A 101 -10.65 7.47 -3.85
C ILE A 101 -11.69 8.59 -3.75
N PHE A 102 -12.27 9.00 -4.88
CA PHE A 102 -13.30 10.05 -4.90
C PHE A 102 -14.55 9.64 -4.12
N GLY A 103 -15.00 8.39 -4.26
CA GLY A 103 -16.15 7.85 -3.54
C GLY A 103 -15.92 7.86 -2.02
N TYR A 104 -14.73 7.47 -1.57
CA TYR A 104 -14.33 7.54 -0.16
C TYR A 104 -14.39 8.98 0.36
N PHE A 105 -13.73 9.92 -0.32
CA PHE A 105 -13.73 11.32 0.14
C PHE A 105 -15.12 11.96 0.10
N PHE A 106 -15.91 11.66 -0.94
CA PHE A 106 -17.30 12.11 -1.02
C PHE A 106 -18.12 11.61 0.18
N PHE A 107 -18.00 10.32 0.51
CA PHE A 107 -18.66 9.73 1.68
C PHE A 107 -18.21 10.39 2.98
N VAL A 108 -16.89 10.54 3.18
CA VAL A 108 -16.33 11.17 4.38
C VAL A 108 -16.87 12.59 4.55
N ILE A 109 -16.80 13.43 3.52
CA ILE A 109 -17.29 14.82 3.59
C ILE A 109 -18.79 14.83 3.90
N ARG A 110 -19.57 14.05 3.17
CA ARG A 110 -21.03 14.09 3.25
C ARG A 110 -21.59 13.56 4.57
N PHE A 111 -20.94 12.56 5.16
CA PHE A 111 -21.35 11.96 6.42
C PHE A 111 -20.82 12.75 7.62
N SER A 112 -19.56 13.20 7.53
CA SER A 112 -18.90 13.98 8.58
C SER A 112 -19.62 15.31 8.86
N ASP A 113 -20.23 15.93 7.85
CA ASP A 113 -21.06 17.12 8.01
C ASP A 113 -22.19 16.95 9.05
N ARG A 114 -22.77 15.75 9.20
CA ARG A 114 -23.80 15.51 10.23
C ARG A 114 -23.19 15.44 11.61
N GLU A 115 -22.18 14.61 11.79
CA GLU A 115 -21.50 14.41 13.06
C GLU A 115 -20.91 15.73 13.59
N TYR A 116 -20.27 16.52 12.72
CA TYR A 116 -19.75 17.83 13.11
C TYR A 116 -20.85 18.80 13.53
N ARG A 117 -22.00 18.80 12.83
CA ARG A 117 -23.14 19.65 13.22
C ARG A 117 -23.74 19.21 14.55
N GLU A 118 -23.85 17.91 14.79
CA GLU A 118 -24.33 17.38 16.07
C GLU A 118 -23.40 17.75 17.23
N VAL A 119 -22.09 17.62 17.05
CA VAL A 119 -21.10 18.04 18.05
C VAL A 119 -21.15 19.56 18.27
N ILE A 120 -21.30 20.36 17.20
CA ILE A 120 -21.45 21.81 17.33
C ILE A 120 -22.73 22.17 18.07
N ASP A 121 -23.85 21.52 17.76
CA ASP A 121 -25.13 21.74 18.44
C ASP A 121 -25.07 21.31 19.91
N GLU A 122 -24.36 20.23 20.25
CA GLU A 122 -24.16 19.76 21.62
C GLU A 122 -23.27 20.73 22.43
N ARG A 123 -22.19 21.23 21.82
CA ARG A 123 -21.21 22.09 22.50
C ARG A 123 -21.60 23.57 22.55
N PHE A 124 -22.29 24.07 21.52
CA PHE A 124 -22.58 25.50 21.35
C PHE A 124 -24.08 25.82 21.28
N GLY A 125 -24.95 24.81 21.25
CA GLY A 125 -26.40 24.96 21.10
C GLY A 125 -26.82 25.12 19.64
N ARG A 126 -28.05 24.71 19.30
CA ARG A 126 -28.61 24.93 17.96
C ARG A 126 -28.67 26.42 17.65
N LYS A 127 -28.14 26.82 16.50
CA LYS A 127 -28.51 28.11 15.90
C LYS A 127 -30.02 28.09 15.63
N LYS A 128 -30.73 29.03 16.26
CA LYS A 128 -32.14 29.33 15.96
C LYS A 128 -32.29 29.79 14.51
#